data_AF-A0A8B8M2Q6-F1
#
_entry.id   AF-A0A8B8M2Q6-F1
#
_cell.length_a   1.000
_cell.length_b   1.000
_cell.length_c   1.000
_cell.angle_alpha   90.00
_cell.angle_beta   90.00
_cell.angle_gamma   90.00
#
_symmetry.space_group_name_H-M   'P 1'
#
loop_
_entity.id
_entity.type
_entity.pdbx_description
1 polymer ?
#
loop_
_entity_poly.entity_id
_entity_poly.type
_entity_poly.pdbx_seq_one_letter_code
_entity_poly.pdbx_strand_id
1 'polypeptide(L)'
;MVISVDILNCTVRKDSRADILYYNTFKQLGILEDELKEYHELLVSFSRERVETHGCIDLYTSFGPEHEGKSIKVTYLVVHANTSYNILLDRPSLNKLKAIVPTPHLAMKFSSEKGRIMIVHSDQKIAREYLDMLGINPEFPCHHLSVYKGKTNSTEKKKIGGELAQAVQEETTKLLQAGFIREVKYSTWFTNVVMVKKANEKWRMCTDFTDLNKACPKDVYPLPNIDNLVDGARP
;
A
#
# COMPACT_ATOMS: atom_id res chain seq x y z
N MET A 1 -27.56 0.39 -13.53
CA MET A 1 -27.31 1.38 -12.48
C MET A 1 -25.84 1.76 -12.56
N VAL A 2 -25.53 3.00 -12.95
CA VAL A 2 -24.16 3.52 -13.02
C VAL A 2 -23.84 4.07 -11.64
N ILE A 3 -22.95 3.40 -10.94
CA ILE A 3 -22.50 3.85 -9.62
C ILE A 3 -21.19 4.60 -9.86
N SER A 4 -21.25 5.91 -9.77
CA SER A 4 -20.06 6.75 -9.69
C SER A 4 -19.72 6.91 -8.21
N VAL A 5 -18.62 6.29 -7.78
CA VAL A 5 -18.06 6.46 -6.44
C VAL A 5 -16.70 7.10 -6.63
N ASP A 6 -16.51 8.29 -6.06
CA ASP A 6 -15.16 8.85 -5.89
C ASP A 6 -14.39 7.92 -4.96
N ILE A 7 -13.49 7.12 -5.54
CA ILE A 7 -12.73 6.11 -4.80
C ILE A 7 -11.58 6.79 -4.07
N LEU A 8 -11.87 7.38 -2.92
CA LEU A 8 -10.88 7.66 -1.89
C LEU A 8 -10.52 6.32 -1.22
N ASN A 9 -9.26 5.90 -1.37
CA ASN A 9 -8.63 4.72 -0.74
C ASN A 9 -8.73 3.41 -1.52
N CYS A 10 -7.73 3.13 -2.37
CA CYS A 10 -7.52 1.82 -3.00
C CYS A 10 -6.16 1.24 -2.56
N THR A 11 -6.15 -0.03 -2.15
CA THR A 11 -4.92 -0.78 -1.85
C THR A 11 -4.85 -2.00 -2.76
N VAL A 12 -3.72 -2.16 -3.46
CA VAL A 12 -3.48 -3.28 -4.36
C VAL A 12 -2.55 -4.27 -3.68
N ARG A 13 -3.03 -5.50 -3.47
CA ARG A 13 -2.22 -6.62 -2.99
C ARG A 13 -2.24 -7.74 -4.04
N LYS A 14 -1.23 -8.60 -4.00
CA LYS A 14 -0.89 -9.57 -5.05
C LYS A 14 -1.42 -10.99 -4.74
N ASP A 15 -2.33 -11.13 -3.77
CA ASP A 15 -2.64 -12.41 -3.10
C ASP A 15 -4.10 -12.57 -2.62
N SER A 16 -5.08 -11.86 -3.18
CA SER A 16 -6.48 -12.26 -3.09
C SER A 16 -7.05 -12.54 -4.49
N ARG A 17 -7.99 -13.49 -4.55
CA ARG A 17 -8.59 -13.96 -5.82
C ARG A 17 -9.91 -13.24 -6.13
N ALA A 18 -10.39 -12.38 -5.23
CA ALA A 18 -11.69 -11.73 -5.33
C ALA A 18 -11.60 -10.22 -5.10
N ASP A 19 -12.37 -9.47 -5.89
CA ASP A 19 -12.65 -8.06 -5.63
C ASP A 19 -13.68 -7.96 -4.50
N ILE A 20 -13.50 -7.04 -3.55
CA ILE A 20 -14.34 -6.93 -2.36
C ILE A 20 -15.17 -5.65 -2.42
N LEU A 21 -16.46 -5.76 -2.10
CA LEU A 21 -17.35 -4.64 -1.82
C LEU A 21 -17.75 -4.69 -0.35
N TYR A 22 -17.52 -3.63 0.40
CA TYR A 22 -17.89 -3.63 1.80
C TYR A 22 -19.39 -3.38 1.97
N TYR A 23 -19.98 -4.06 2.95
CA TYR A 23 -21.43 -4.09 3.15
C TYR A 23 -22.03 -2.71 3.40
N ASN A 24 -21.31 -1.83 4.11
CA ASN A 24 -21.72 -0.44 4.31
C ASN A 24 -21.88 0.31 2.98
N THR A 25 -20.95 0.11 2.05
CA THR A 25 -21.04 0.68 0.71
C THR A 25 -22.18 0.03 -0.06
N PHE A 26 -22.30 -1.31 -0.03
CA PHE A 26 -23.42 -2.02 -0.67
C PHE A 26 -24.79 -1.44 -0.28
N LYS A 27 -25.00 -1.15 1.01
CA LYS A 27 -26.21 -0.46 1.51
C LYS A 27 -26.38 0.95 0.96
N GLN A 28 -25.30 1.75 0.91
CA GLN A 28 -25.34 3.11 0.35
C GLN A 28 -25.66 3.13 -1.14
N LEU A 29 -25.34 2.06 -1.87
CA LEU A 29 -25.68 1.91 -3.28
C LEU A 29 -27.17 1.61 -3.52
N GLY A 30 -27.95 1.39 -2.45
CA GLY A 30 -29.38 1.13 -2.54
C GLY A 30 -29.74 -0.19 -3.20
N ILE A 31 -28.78 -1.13 -3.28
CA ILE A 31 -28.99 -2.46 -3.87
C ILE A 31 -29.73 -3.33 -2.86
N LEU A 32 -30.73 -4.09 -3.34
CA LEU A 32 -31.48 -5.03 -2.50
C LEU A 32 -30.63 -6.27 -2.22
N GLU A 33 -30.71 -6.79 -0.99
CA GLU A 33 -29.98 -8.02 -0.61
C GLU A 33 -30.37 -9.23 -1.46
N ASP A 34 -31.61 -9.28 -1.97
CA ASP A 34 -32.11 -10.34 -2.84
C ASP A 34 -31.38 -10.40 -4.21
N GLU A 35 -30.63 -9.35 -4.57
CA GLU A 35 -29.78 -9.34 -5.77
C GLU A 35 -28.42 -10.03 -5.55
N LEU A 36 -28.07 -10.36 -4.30
CA LEU A 36 -26.85 -11.09 -3.97
C LEU A 36 -26.97 -12.55 -4.39
N LYS A 37 -25.96 -13.04 -5.10
CA LYS A 37 -25.83 -14.45 -5.40
C LYS A 37 -25.14 -15.16 -4.24
N GLU A 38 -25.62 -16.35 -3.93
CA GLU A 38 -25.03 -17.18 -2.88
C GLU A 38 -23.57 -17.51 -3.24
N TYR A 39 -22.66 -17.30 -2.28
CA TYR A 39 -21.23 -17.55 -2.44
C TYR A 39 -20.78 -18.50 -1.34
N HIS A 40 -20.36 -19.70 -1.73
CA HIS A 40 -20.09 -20.80 -0.79
C HIS A 40 -18.60 -20.98 -0.47
N GLU A 41 -17.70 -20.15 -1.00
CA GLU A 41 -16.29 -20.25 -0.66
C GLU A 41 -15.96 -19.41 0.58
N LEU A 42 -15.25 -20.05 1.52
CA LEU A 42 -14.81 -19.42 2.77
C LEU A 42 -13.69 -18.42 2.50
N LEU A 43 -13.94 -17.13 2.75
CA LEU A 43 -12.89 -16.15 2.88
C LEU A 43 -12.27 -16.22 4.29
N VAL A 44 -10.99 -16.52 4.33
CA VAL A 44 -10.18 -16.41 5.55
C VAL A 44 -9.45 -15.08 5.48
N SER A 45 -9.67 -14.18 6.44
CA SER A 45 -8.88 -12.95 6.53
C SER A 45 -7.42 -13.28 6.78
N PHE A 46 -6.54 -12.31 6.54
CA PHE A 46 -5.13 -12.40 6.94
C PHE A 46 -4.95 -12.59 8.46
N SER A 47 -5.93 -12.22 9.29
CA SER A 47 -5.94 -12.45 10.75
C SER A 47 -6.44 -13.84 11.17
N ARG A 48 -6.76 -14.73 10.22
CA ARG A 48 -7.50 -15.99 10.44
C ARG A 48 -8.89 -15.79 11.06
N GLU A 49 -9.35 -14.56 11.16
CA GLU A 49 -10.71 -14.25 11.55
C GLU A 49 -11.65 -14.55 10.41
N ARG A 50 -12.83 -15.06 10.78
CA ARG A 50 -13.89 -15.31 9.82
C ARG A 50 -14.42 -13.97 9.37
N VAL A 51 -14.33 -13.71 8.08
CA VAL A 51 -14.96 -12.57 7.46
C VAL A 51 -16.39 -12.97 7.11
N GLU A 52 -17.37 -12.26 7.62
CA GLU A 52 -18.78 -12.51 7.32
C GLU A 52 -19.06 -12.08 5.87
N THR A 53 -19.33 -13.07 5.01
CA THR A 53 -19.62 -12.86 3.59
C THR A 53 -21.13 -12.95 3.35
N HIS A 54 -21.70 -11.93 2.71
CA HIS A 54 -23.13 -11.88 2.38
C HIS A 54 -23.48 -12.50 1.02
N GLY A 55 -22.49 -12.72 0.16
CA GLY A 55 -22.68 -13.23 -1.20
C GLY A 55 -21.85 -12.46 -2.22
N CYS A 56 -22.05 -12.73 -3.51
CA CYS A 56 -21.39 -12.00 -4.58
C CYS A 56 -22.37 -11.26 -5.49
N ILE A 57 -21.89 -10.18 -6.11
CA ILE A 57 -22.67 -9.35 -7.02
C ILE A 57 -21.83 -8.90 -8.21
N ASP A 58 -22.45 -8.89 -9.38
CA ASP A 58 -21.86 -8.37 -10.60
C ASP A 58 -22.24 -6.91 -10.78
N LEU A 59 -21.27 -5.99 -10.73
CA LEU A 59 -21.49 -4.56 -10.95
C LEU A 59 -20.63 -4.04 -12.10
N TYR A 60 -21.14 -3.04 -12.82
CA TYR A 60 -20.33 -2.26 -13.75
C TYR A 60 -19.66 -1.13 -12.99
N THR A 61 -18.33 -1.16 -12.98
CA THR A 61 -17.50 -0.16 -12.28
C THR A 61 -16.77 0.68 -13.31
N SER A 62 -17.00 1.99 -13.25
CA SER A 62 -16.39 2.97 -14.14
C SER A 62 -15.15 3.58 -13.50
N PHE A 63 -14.06 3.65 -14.26
CA PHE A 63 -12.77 4.17 -13.82
C PHE A 63 -12.40 5.40 -14.64
N GLY A 64 -12.25 6.54 -13.96
CA GLY A 64 -11.96 7.83 -14.60
C GLY A 64 -13.22 8.60 -15.01
N PRO A 65 -13.07 9.74 -15.71
CA PRO A 65 -14.17 10.62 -16.09
C PRO A 65 -15.16 9.92 -17.03
N GLU A 66 -16.44 10.27 -16.97
CA GLU A 66 -17.53 9.62 -17.71
C GLU A 66 -17.28 9.50 -19.23
N HIS A 67 -16.59 10.48 -19.84
CA HIS A 67 -16.36 10.52 -21.29
C HIS A 67 -14.98 10.00 -21.76
N GLU A 68 -14.07 9.74 -20.82
CA GLU A 68 -12.68 9.36 -21.11
C GLU A 68 -12.20 8.14 -20.31
N GLY A 69 -13.01 7.66 -19.37
CA GLY A 69 -12.72 6.52 -18.51
C GLY A 69 -12.91 5.18 -19.21
N LYS A 70 -12.99 4.14 -18.39
CA LYS A 70 -13.24 2.77 -18.83
C LYS A 70 -14.15 2.08 -17.83
N SER A 71 -15.18 1.40 -18.33
CA SER A 71 -16.08 0.63 -17.48
C SER A 71 -15.80 -0.85 -17.65
N ILE A 72 -15.67 -1.57 -16.53
CA ILE A 72 -15.55 -3.03 -16.56
C ILE A 72 -16.60 -3.65 -15.66
N LYS A 73 -17.12 -4.80 -16.09
CA LYS A 73 -17.93 -5.65 -15.23
C LYS A 73 -17.03 -6.32 -14.19
N VAL A 74 -17.27 -6.06 -12.91
CA VAL A 74 -16.54 -6.59 -11.75
C VAL A 74 -17.48 -7.48 -10.95
N THR A 75 -16.99 -8.64 -10.53
CA THR A 75 -17.71 -9.52 -9.59
C THR A 75 -17.17 -9.24 -8.21
N TYR A 76 -17.97 -8.56 -7.39
CA TYR A 76 -17.63 -8.22 -6.01
C TYR A 76 -18.12 -9.29 -5.05
N LEU A 77 -17.26 -9.68 -4.13
CA LEU A 77 -17.63 -10.41 -2.93
C LEU A 77 -18.02 -9.41 -1.84
N VAL A 78 -19.26 -9.51 -1.37
CA VAL A 78 -19.81 -8.58 -0.38
C VAL A 78 -19.44 -9.05 1.02
N VAL A 79 -18.71 -8.19 1.72
CA VAL A 79 -18.08 -8.49 3.00
C VAL A 79 -18.52 -7.50 4.05
N HIS A 80 -18.89 -7.99 5.24
CA HIS A 80 -19.09 -7.17 6.41
C HIS A 80 -17.82 -7.15 7.27
N ALA A 81 -17.16 -5.98 7.32
CA ALA A 81 -15.99 -5.74 8.15
C ALA A 81 -15.95 -4.28 8.58
N ASN A 82 -15.39 -4.02 9.77
CA ASN A 82 -15.19 -2.66 10.27
C ASN A 82 -13.96 -2.02 9.58
N THR A 83 -14.18 -1.37 8.46
CA THR A 83 -13.13 -0.77 7.64
C THR A 83 -13.57 0.58 7.07
N SER A 84 -12.59 1.42 6.72
CA SER A 84 -12.79 2.71 6.05
C SER A 84 -12.80 2.60 4.52
N TYR A 85 -12.57 1.41 3.96
CA TYR A 85 -12.61 1.21 2.53
C TYR A 85 -14.03 0.94 2.04
N ASN A 86 -14.33 1.42 0.83
CA ASN A 86 -15.56 1.09 0.15
C ASN A 86 -15.42 -0.18 -0.70
N ILE A 87 -14.31 -0.28 -1.43
CA ILE A 87 -14.04 -1.33 -2.41
C ILE A 87 -12.55 -1.72 -2.33
N LEU A 88 -12.25 -3.01 -2.48
CA LEU A 88 -10.89 -3.48 -2.80
C LEU A 88 -10.89 -4.12 -4.18
N LEU A 89 -9.95 -3.68 -5.01
CA LEU A 89 -9.74 -4.25 -6.34
C LEU A 89 -8.48 -5.08 -6.35
N ASP A 90 -8.59 -6.31 -6.82
CA ASP A 90 -7.49 -7.25 -6.93
C ASP A 90 -7.23 -7.59 -8.41
N ARG A 91 -6.41 -8.61 -8.61
CA ARG A 91 -5.87 -9.06 -9.90
C ARG A 91 -6.96 -9.30 -10.94
N PRO A 92 -8.14 -9.88 -10.66
CA PRO A 92 -9.16 -10.06 -11.69
C PRO A 92 -9.55 -8.74 -12.36
N SER A 93 -9.90 -7.72 -11.57
CA SER A 93 -10.28 -6.41 -12.08
C SER A 93 -9.10 -5.63 -12.64
N LEU A 94 -7.94 -5.65 -11.97
CA LEU A 94 -6.74 -4.95 -12.44
C LEU A 94 -6.25 -5.50 -13.79
N ASN A 95 -6.25 -6.83 -13.96
CA ASN A 95 -5.88 -7.46 -15.23
C ASN A 95 -6.90 -7.13 -16.33
N LYS A 96 -8.21 -7.13 -16.00
CA LYS A 96 -9.28 -6.77 -16.95
C LYS A 96 -9.19 -5.30 -17.39
N LEU A 97 -8.79 -4.42 -16.47
CA LEU A 97 -8.48 -3.02 -16.79
C LEU A 97 -7.19 -2.87 -17.61
N LYS A 98 -6.29 -3.85 -17.57
CA LYS A 98 -4.88 -3.73 -17.98
C LYS A 98 -4.18 -2.63 -17.18
N ALA A 99 -4.46 -2.59 -15.88
CA ALA A 99 -3.98 -1.55 -14.99
C ALA A 99 -2.57 -1.85 -14.44
N ILE A 100 -1.75 -0.81 -14.35
CA ILE A 100 -0.46 -0.82 -13.65
C ILE A 100 -0.59 0.07 -12.43
N VAL A 101 -0.29 -0.47 -11.25
CA VAL A 101 -0.43 0.26 -9.98
C VAL A 101 0.93 0.46 -9.32
N PRO A 102 1.64 1.54 -9.65
CA PRO A 102 2.86 1.92 -8.95
C PRO A 102 2.53 2.42 -7.53
N THR A 103 2.63 1.53 -6.54
CA THR A 103 2.45 1.83 -5.11
C THR A 103 3.24 3.06 -4.61
N PRO A 104 4.52 3.28 -5.00
CA PRO A 104 5.26 4.46 -4.54
C PRO A 104 4.66 5.80 -4.97
N HIS A 105 3.90 5.81 -6.06
CA HIS A 105 3.28 7.01 -6.64
C HIS A 105 1.80 7.12 -6.28
N LEU A 106 1.27 6.14 -5.52
CA LEU A 106 -0.14 6.04 -5.16
C LEU A 106 -1.06 6.31 -6.36
N ALA A 107 -0.68 5.75 -7.51
CA ALA A 107 -1.36 5.98 -8.77
C ALA A 107 -1.72 4.66 -9.42
N MET A 108 -2.82 4.65 -10.18
CA MET A 108 -3.22 3.56 -11.05
C MET A 108 -3.28 4.09 -12.48
N LYS A 109 -2.55 3.43 -13.38
CA LYS A 109 -2.55 3.74 -14.81
C LYS A 109 -3.28 2.65 -15.58
N PHE A 110 -4.12 3.00 -16.54
CA PHE A 110 -4.79 2.04 -17.43
C PHE A 110 -5.13 2.70 -18.76
N SER A 111 -5.32 1.90 -19.81
CA SER A 111 -5.76 2.41 -21.11
C SER A 111 -7.28 2.56 -21.13
N SER A 112 -7.77 3.76 -21.50
CA SER A 112 -9.19 4.01 -21.76
C SER A 112 -9.69 3.25 -22.99
N GLU A 113 -11.01 3.25 -23.19
CA GLU A 113 -11.62 2.67 -24.40
C GLU A 113 -11.16 3.35 -25.70
N LYS A 114 -10.74 4.62 -25.61
CA LYS A 114 -10.21 5.40 -26.74
C LYS A 114 -8.68 5.27 -26.90
N GLY A 115 -8.04 4.35 -26.17
CA GLY A 115 -6.60 4.10 -26.24
C GLY A 115 -5.73 5.16 -25.54
N ARG A 116 -6.31 6.10 -24.80
CA ARG A 116 -5.54 7.09 -24.00
C ARG A 116 -5.13 6.48 -22.67
N ILE A 117 -3.93 6.81 -22.19
CA ILE A 117 -3.49 6.40 -20.86
C ILE A 117 -4.17 7.30 -19.82
N MET A 118 -4.98 6.69 -18.97
CA MET A 118 -5.62 7.33 -17.82
C MET A 118 -4.77 7.11 -16.58
N ILE A 119 -4.74 8.12 -15.71
CA ILE A 119 -4.05 8.05 -14.42
C ILE A 119 -5.05 8.46 -13.34
N VAL A 120 -5.31 7.56 -12.40
CA VAL A 120 -6.09 7.83 -11.20
C VAL A 120 -5.10 7.93 -10.04
N HIS A 121 -5.08 9.07 -9.36
CA HIS A 121 -4.27 9.29 -8.18
C HIS A 121 -5.10 9.03 -6.93
N SER A 122 -4.53 8.30 -5.96
CA SER A 122 -5.08 8.22 -4.62
C SER A 122 -4.70 9.48 -3.84
N ASP A 123 -5.55 9.90 -2.91
CA ASP A 123 -5.22 10.99 -1.99
C ASP A 123 -4.04 10.58 -1.11
N GLN A 124 -2.92 11.29 -1.27
CA GLN A 124 -1.67 11.00 -0.59
C GLN A 124 -1.70 11.34 0.90
N LYS A 125 -2.57 12.25 1.35
CA LYS A 125 -2.75 12.59 2.75
C LYS A 125 -3.53 11.48 3.46
N ILE A 126 -4.66 11.07 2.89
CA ILE A 126 -5.49 10.01 3.46
C ILE A 126 -4.76 8.65 3.41
N ALA A 127 -4.02 8.35 2.35
CA ALA A 127 -3.22 7.13 2.27
C ALA A 127 -2.09 7.06 3.32
N ARG A 128 -1.50 8.21 3.70
CA ARG A 128 -0.47 8.29 4.75
C ARG A 128 -1.10 8.20 6.14
N GLU A 129 -2.15 8.96 6.42
CA GLU A 129 -2.91 8.85 7.67
C GLU A 129 -3.42 7.41 7.90
N TYR A 130 -3.75 6.69 6.83
CA TYR A 130 -4.14 5.30 6.89
C TYR A 130 -2.98 4.32 7.15
N LEU A 131 -1.82 4.50 6.51
CA LEU A 131 -0.60 3.74 6.85
C LEU A 131 -0.22 3.95 8.33
N ASP A 132 -0.45 5.15 8.84
CA ASP A 132 -0.20 5.53 10.24
C ASP A 132 -1.25 4.90 11.18
N MET A 133 -2.54 4.92 10.81
CA MET A 133 -3.64 4.29 11.56
C MET A 133 -3.59 2.77 11.59
N LEU A 134 -3.04 2.14 10.55
CA LEU A 134 -3.03 0.68 10.43
C LEU A 134 -2.14 -0.04 11.45
N GLY A 135 -1.31 0.69 12.23
CA GLY A 135 -0.52 0.13 13.33
C GLY A 135 0.10 -1.23 12.96
N ILE A 136 0.71 -1.30 11.78
CA ILE A 136 0.92 -2.54 11.01
C ILE A 136 1.42 -3.68 11.90
N ASN A 137 0.55 -4.69 12.05
CA ASN A 137 0.77 -5.91 12.83
C ASN A 137 2.03 -6.65 12.31
N PRO A 138 2.94 -7.12 13.18
CA PRO A 138 4.15 -7.86 12.79
C PRO A 138 3.92 -9.18 12.02
N GLU A 139 2.68 -9.64 11.83
CA GLU A 139 2.32 -10.72 10.90
C GLU A 139 2.04 -10.25 9.45
N PHE A 140 2.07 -8.94 9.15
CA PHE A 140 2.12 -8.46 7.77
C PHE A 140 3.45 -8.86 7.10
N PRO A 141 3.57 -8.78 5.75
CA PRO A 141 4.86 -8.92 5.08
C PRO A 141 5.82 -7.84 5.58
N CYS A 142 6.54 -8.14 6.66
CA CYS A 142 7.61 -7.32 7.17
C CYS A 142 8.80 -7.46 6.23
N HIS A 143 9.53 -6.37 6.04
CA HIS A 143 10.83 -6.45 5.40
C HIS A 143 11.79 -7.21 6.34
N HIS A 144 11.94 -8.51 6.11
CA HIS A 144 12.88 -9.34 6.85
C HIS A 144 14.28 -9.21 6.24
N LEU A 145 15.18 -8.59 6.98
CA LEU A 145 16.60 -8.52 6.62
C LEU A 145 17.32 -9.78 7.07
N SER A 146 17.65 -10.66 6.12
CA SER A 146 18.48 -11.85 6.38
C SER A 146 19.92 -11.43 6.64
N VAL A 147 20.34 -11.26 7.89
CA VAL A 147 21.75 -10.92 8.19
C VAL A 147 22.61 -12.20 8.19
N TYR A 148 23.79 -12.18 7.57
CA TYR A 148 24.72 -13.31 7.63
C TYR A 148 25.08 -13.67 9.08
N LYS A 149 25.08 -14.98 9.41
CA LYS A 149 25.43 -15.47 10.75
C LYS A 149 26.81 -14.95 11.17
N GLY A 150 26.91 -14.40 12.39
CA GLY A 150 28.16 -13.89 12.97
C GLY A 150 28.52 -12.45 12.57
N LYS A 151 27.69 -11.74 11.80
CA LYS A 151 27.87 -10.30 11.57
C LYS A 151 27.22 -9.51 12.72
N THR A 152 27.98 -8.59 13.28
CA THR A 152 27.51 -7.58 14.25
C THR A 152 28.02 -6.22 13.79
N ASN A 153 27.25 -5.15 14.00
CA ASN A 153 27.78 -3.80 13.88
C ASN A 153 27.58 -3.04 15.20
N SER A 154 28.65 -2.44 15.68
CA SER A 154 28.56 -1.46 16.76
C SER A 154 29.50 -0.36 16.36
N THR A 155 28.99 0.59 15.59
CA THR A 155 29.73 1.82 15.31
C THR A 155 29.83 2.63 16.60
N GLU A 156 30.94 3.33 16.80
CA GLU A 156 31.03 4.27 17.92
C GLU A 156 29.96 5.36 17.76
N LYS A 157 29.25 5.64 18.86
CA LYS A 157 28.24 6.70 18.89
C LYS A 157 28.91 8.05 18.67
N LYS A 158 28.59 8.69 17.55
CA LYS A 158 29.08 10.04 17.26
C LYS A 158 28.37 11.04 18.16
N LYS A 159 29.13 11.99 18.73
CA LYS A 159 28.55 13.14 19.43
C LYS A 159 27.94 14.08 18.41
N ILE A 160 26.64 14.35 18.58
CA ILE A 160 25.90 15.36 17.83
C ILE A 160 25.66 16.53 18.79
N GLY A 161 26.02 17.75 18.39
CA GLY A 161 25.92 18.94 19.23
C GLY A 161 25.18 20.09 18.54
N GLY A 162 24.74 21.07 19.33
CA GLY A 162 24.12 22.30 18.84
C GLY A 162 22.77 22.09 18.15
N GLU A 163 22.53 22.86 17.10
CA GLU A 163 21.30 22.86 16.28
C GLU A 163 20.94 21.45 15.76
N LEU A 164 21.95 20.66 15.42
CA LEU A 164 21.77 19.28 14.94
C LEU A 164 21.14 18.37 16.00
N ALA A 165 21.51 18.54 17.27
CA ALA A 165 20.98 17.72 18.36
C ALA A 165 19.50 18.02 18.60
N GLN A 166 19.11 19.29 18.52
CA GLN A 166 17.71 19.71 18.62
C GLN A 166 16.89 19.14 17.46
N ALA A 167 17.37 19.26 16.22
CA ALA A 167 16.69 18.70 15.06
C ALA A 167 16.53 17.17 15.14
N VAL A 168 17.54 16.45 15.64
CA VAL A 168 17.45 15.00 15.89
C VAL A 168 16.40 14.69 16.94
N GLN A 169 16.36 15.43 18.05
CA GLN A 169 15.40 15.19 19.13
C GLN A 169 13.96 15.44 18.68
N GLU A 170 13.72 16.53 17.96
CA GLU A 170 12.39 16.85 17.40
C GLU A 170 11.90 15.76 16.45
N GLU A 171 12.76 15.32 15.51
CA GLU A 171 12.38 14.30 14.54
C GLU A 171 12.18 12.93 15.22
N THR A 172 13.04 12.57 16.17
CA THR A 172 12.91 11.33 16.95
C THR A 172 11.61 11.32 17.74
N THR A 173 11.23 12.45 18.35
CA THR A 173 9.98 12.56 19.11
C THR A 173 8.77 12.37 18.21
N LYS A 174 8.76 12.98 17.03
CA LYS A 174 7.69 12.79 16.03
C LYS A 174 7.57 11.33 15.59
N LEU A 175 8.70 10.68 15.30
CA LEU A 175 8.70 9.27 14.89
C LEU A 175 8.25 8.33 16.02
N LEU A 176 8.60 8.62 17.28
CA LEU A 176 8.12 7.89 18.46
C LEU A 176 6.62 8.06 18.64
N GLN A 177 6.10 9.29 18.56
CA GLN A 177 4.67 9.59 18.69
C GLN A 177 3.84 8.95 17.57
N ALA A 178 4.38 8.90 16.36
CA ALA A 178 3.76 8.21 15.22
C ALA A 178 3.86 6.67 15.31
N GLY A 179 4.61 6.12 16.27
CA GLY A 179 4.79 4.67 16.42
C GLY A 179 5.70 4.03 15.36
N PHE A 180 6.43 4.81 14.56
CA PHE A 180 7.35 4.30 13.54
C PHE A 180 8.64 3.73 14.12
N ILE A 181 9.04 4.22 15.29
CA ILE A 181 10.22 3.73 16.01
C ILE A 181 9.84 3.43 17.46
N ARG A 182 10.62 2.55 18.09
CA ARG A 182 10.49 2.20 19.50
C ARG A 182 11.87 2.11 20.13
N GLU A 183 11.92 2.29 21.44
CA GLU A 183 13.13 2.04 22.19
C GLU A 183 13.47 0.55 22.19
N VAL A 184 14.74 0.22 21.92
CA VAL A 184 15.26 -1.16 21.95
C VAL A 184 16.43 -1.20 22.92
N LYS A 185 16.34 -2.10 23.90
CA LYS A 185 17.42 -2.34 24.86
C LYS A 185 18.30 -3.49 24.38
N TYR A 186 19.61 -3.38 24.61
CA TYR A 186 20.59 -4.44 24.33
C TYR A 186 20.69 -4.85 22.84
N SER A 187 20.63 -3.87 21.92
CA SER A 187 20.84 -4.14 20.49
C SER A 187 22.29 -4.52 20.18
N THR A 188 22.49 -5.57 19.38
CA THR A 188 23.81 -5.94 18.81
C THR A 188 24.11 -5.21 17.50
N TRP A 189 23.19 -4.34 17.05
CA TRP A 189 23.29 -3.53 15.85
C TRP A 189 23.07 -2.05 16.19
N PHE A 190 24.02 -1.19 15.82
CA PHE A 190 23.95 0.25 16.01
C PHE A 190 24.60 1.02 14.86
N THR A 191 23.88 2.03 14.37
CA THR A 191 24.35 2.99 13.36
C THR A 191 24.03 4.42 13.77
N ASN A 192 24.87 5.35 13.32
CA ASN A 192 24.68 6.77 13.59
C ASN A 192 23.63 7.36 12.65
N VAL A 193 22.86 8.32 13.18
CA VAL A 193 21.97 9.14 12.36
C VAL A 193 22.77 10.25 11.68
N VAL A 194 22.42 10.52 10.42
CA VAL A 194 23.01 11.55 9.57
C VAL A 194 21.94 12.59 9.27
N MET A 195 22.25 13.85 9.53
CA MET A 195 21.34 14.96 9.25
C MET A 195 21.72 15.63 7.94
N VAL A 196 20.74 15.80 7.04
CA VAL A 196 20.93 16.43 5.74
C VAL A 196 19.95 17.59 5.59
N LYS A 197 20.41 18.77 5.17
CA LYS A 197 19.52 19.88 4.80
C LYS A 197 18.90 19.63 3.43
N LYS A 198 17.58 19.75 3.33
CA LYS A 198 16.86 19.79 2.05
C LYS A 198 16.99 21.17 1.40
N ALA A 199 16.65 21.27 0.12
CA ALA A 199 16.58 22.54 -0.61
C ALA A 199 15.59 23.55 0.00
N ASN A 200 14.60 23.09 0.77
CA ASN A 200 13.67 23.94 1.51
C ASN A 200 14.16 24.29 2.92
N GLU A 201 15.47 24.20 3.16
CA GLU A 201 16.17 24.47 4.41
C GLU A 201 15.79 23.59 5.62
N LYS A 202 14.84 22.66 5.46
CA LYS A 202 14.45 21.74 6.53
C LYS A 202 15.47 20.61 6.67
N TRP A 203 15.76 20.24 7.92
CA TRP A 203 16.53 19.06 8.26
C TRP A 203 15.78 17.77 7.91
N ARG A 204 16.50 16.77 7.40
CA ARG A 204 16.04 15.39 7.21
C ARG A 204 16.96 14.47 7.99
N MET A 205 16.38 13.65 8.87
CA MET A 205 17.11 12.57 9.53
C MET A 205 17.23 11.38 8.57
N CYS A 206 18.46 10.92 8.36
CA CYS A 206 18.78 9.74 7.58
C CYS A 206 19.51 8.74 8.46
N THR A 207 19.31 7.45 8.23
CA THR A 207 20.04 6.39 8.93
C THR A 207 21.03 5.77 7.93
N ASP A 208 22.30 5.66 8.31
CA ASP A 208 23.30 5.03 7.45
C ASP A 208 23.21 3.50 7.57
N PHE A 209 22.59 2.88 6.57
CA PHE A 209 22.45 1.43 6.47
C PHE A 209 23.60 0.76 5.71
N THR A 210 24.69 1.46 5.40
CA THR A 210 25.78 0.92 4.57
C THR A 210 26.31 -0.42 5.09
N ASP A 211 26.60 -0.52 6.38
CA ASP A 211 27.13 -1.77 6.96
C ASP A 211 26.05 -2.84 7.13
N LEU A 212 24.80 -2.44 7.37
CA LEU A 212 23.65 -3.35 7.40
C LEU A 212 23.41 -3.97 6.01
N ASN A 213 23.46 -3.16 4.96
CA ASN A 213 23.30 -3.57 3.57
C ASN A 213 24.41 -4.53 3.12
N LYS A 214 25.65 -4.33 3.57
CA LYS A 214 26.77 -5.27 3.33
C LYS A 214 26.59 -6.60 4.06
N ALA A 215 25.91 -6.58 5.20
CA ALA A 215 25.69 -7.77 6.03
C ALA A 215 24.47 -8.59 5.60
N CYS A 216 23.66 -8.09 4.67
CA CYS A 216 22.54 -8.80 4.07
C CYS A 216 22.93 -9.39 2.70
N PRO A 217 22.42 -10.57 2.32
CA PRO A 217 22.55 -11.05 0.95
C PRO A 217 21.80 -10.10 0.01
N LYS A 218 22.32 -9.95 -1.21
CA LYS A 218 21.62 -9.16 -2.24
C LYS A 218 20.36 -9.91 -2.65
N ASP A 219 19.21 -9.28 -2.45
CA ASP A 219 17.96 -9.76 -3.02
C ASP A 219 17.96 -9.48 -4.53
N VAL A 220 18.08 -10.53 -5.33
CA VAL A 220 18.03 -10.45 -6.79
C VAL A 220 16.58 -10.67 -7.21
N TYR A 221 15.70 -9.74 -6.86
CA TYR A 221 14.35 -9.74 -7.40
C TYR A 221 14.43 -9.39 -8.89
N PRO A 222 14.05 -10.29 -9.81
CA PRO A 222 14.17 -10.04 -11.24
C PRO A 222 13.14 -8.98 -11.64
N LEU A 223 13.58 -7.73 -11.71
CA LEU A 223 12.80 -6.66 -12.30
C LEU A 223 12.83 -6.85 -13.82
N PRO A 224 11.67 -6.88 -14.50
CA PRO A 224 11.64 -6.92 -15.95
C PRO A 224 12.37 -5.71 -16.52
N ASN A 225 13.03 -5.89 -17.68
CA ASN A 225 13.66 -4.78 -18.38
C ASN A 225 12.62 -3.67 -18.62
N ILE A 226 12.99 -2.44 -18.30
CA ILE A 226 12.13 -1.26 -18.47
C ILE A 226 11.68 -1.08 -19.92
N ASP A 227 12.52 -1.45 -20.89
CA ASP A 227 12.19 -1.37 -22.32
C ASP A 227 11.07 -2.37 -22.68
N ASN A 228 11.14 -3.59 -22.13
CA ASN A 228 10.10 -4.61 -22.31
C ASN A 228 8.76 -4.19 -21.67
N LEU A 229 8.80 -3.41 -20.58
CA LEU A 229 7.61 -2.84 -19.94
C LEU A 229 6.98 -1.72 -20.77
N VAL A 230 7.80 -0.93 -21.48
CA VAL A 230 7.34 0.19 -22.33
C VAL A 230 6.81 -0.32 -23.68
N ASP A 231 7.45 -1.32 -24.27
CA ASP A 231 7.06 -1.85 -25.58
C ASP A 231 5.81 -2.74 -25.51
N GLY A 232 5.59 -3.47 -24.41
CA GLY A 232 4.34 -4.19 -24.16
C GLY A 232 3.12 -3.27 -23.88
N ALA A 233 3.36 -1.96 -23.73
CA ALA A 233 2.33 -0.95 -23.49
C ALA A 233 2.00 -0.10 -24.73
N ARG A 234 2.67 -0.32 -25.87
CA ARG A 234 2.28 0.29 -27.15
C ARG A 234 1.15 -0.53 -27.79
N PRO A 235 0.12 0.13 -28.34
CA PRO A 235 -1.03 -0.54 -28.95
C PRO A 235 -0.66 -1.35 -30.19
#